data_AF-A0A934B8U8-F1
#
_entry.id   AF-A0A934B8U8-F1
#
_cell.length_a   1.000
_cell.length_b   1.000
_cell.length_c   1.000
_cell.angle_alpha   90.00
_cell.angle_beta   90.00
_cell.angle_gamma   90.00
#
_symmetry.space_group_name_H-M   'P 1'
#
loop_
_entity.id
_entity.type
_entity.pdbx_description
1 polymer ?
#
loop_
_entity_poly.entity_id
_entity_poly.type
_entity_poly.pdbx_seq_one_letter_code
_entity_poly.pdbx_strand_id
1 'polypeptide(L)'
;MKALVTIVLETFFSDTAKLSDLSIYIQKALDLAGEGNDIVLTGKAPVWLYLAVAHALHGKAKKLSYRSPVTGDVVIFDHNPY
;
A
#
# COMPACT_ATOMS: atom_id res chain seq x y z
N MET A 1 17.85 -4.39 9.18
CA MET A 1 17.04 -5.46 8.54
C MET A 1 15.84 -4.79 7.90
N LYS A 2 15.45 -5.16 6.68
CA LYS A 2 14.24 -4.63 6.03
C LYS A 2 13.01 -5.21 6.74
N ALA A 3 12.06 -4.36 7.12
CA ALA A 3 10.88 -4.77 7.86
C ALA A 3 9.72 -5.12 6.91
N LEU A 4 8.83 -6.00 7.36
CA LEU A 4 7.53 -6.21 6.74
C LEU A 4 6.54 -5.23 7.37
N VAL A 5 5.97 -4.33 6.56
CA VAL A 5 5.00 -3.32 6.99
C VAL A 5 3.65 -3.63 6.37
N THR A 6 2.61 -3.72 7.20
CA THR A 6 1.22 -3.88 6.73
C THR A 6 0.50 -2.54 6.82
N ILE A 7 -0.08 -2.10 5.71
CA ILE A 7 -0.87 -0.87 5.62
C ILE A 7 -2.32 -1.25 5.32
N VAL A 8 -3.23 -0.88 6.21
CA VAL A 8 -4.66 -1.15 6.11
C VAL A 8 -5.37 0.10 5.59
N LEU A 9 -5.65 0.16 4.29
CA LEU A 9 -6.18 1.35 3.62
C LEU A 9 -7.56 1.79 4.13
N GLU A 10 -8.35 0.85 4.66
CA GLU A 10 -9.63 1.13 5.30
C GLU A 10 -9.52 2.12 6.47
N THR A 11 -8.34 2.22 7.11
CA THR A 11 -8.11 3.14 8.24
C THR A 11 -7.79 4.58 7.80
N PHE A 12 -7.65 4.84 6.50
CA PHE A 12 -7.22 6.15 5.99
C PHE A 12 -8.36 7.16 5.88
N PHE A 13 -9.59 6.68 5.87
CA PHE A 13 -10.84 7.40 5.76
C PHE A 13 -11.88 6.76 6.69
N SER A 14 -13.00 7.43 6.94
CA SER A 14 -14.04 6.89 7.82
C SER A 14 -15.00 5.96 7.08
N ASP A 15 -15.88 6.52 6.24
CA ASP A 15 -16.91 5.72 5.54
C ASP A 15 -16.59 5.57 4.05
N THR A 16 -16.39 6.71 3.37
CA THR A 16 -16.15 6.76 1.93
C THR A 16 -14.91 7.57 1.65
N ALA A 17 -13.89 6.93 1.07
CA ALA A 17 -12.71 7.61 0.56
C ALA A 17 -13.10 8.68 -0.46
N LYS A 18 -12.50 9.87 -0.35
CA LYS A 18 -12.76 10.99 -1.24
C LYS A 18 -11.57 11.23 -2.16
N LEU A 19 -11.83 11.41 -3.45
CA LEU A 19 -10.76 11.69 -4.42
C LEU A 19 -10.05 13.02 -4.12
N SER A 20 -10.76 13.99 -3.52
CA SER A 20 -10.18 15.26 -3.06
C SER A 20 -9.06 15.08 -2.04
N ASP A 21 -9.08 13.98 -1.29
CA ASP A 21 -8.17 13.71 -0.19
C ASP A 21 -7.04 12.75 -0.63
N LEU A 22 -6.94 12.45 -1.94
CA LEU A 22 -6.01 11.48 -2.47
C LEU A 22 -4.56 11.75 -2.05
N SER A 23 -4.14 13.01 -2.06
CA SER A 23 -2.80 13.41 -1.62
C SER A 23 -2.53 13.07 -0.16
N ILE A 24 -3.54 13.23 0.72
CA ILE A 24 -3.46 12.89 2.14
C ILE A 24 -3.30 11.38 2.31
N TYR A 25 -4.07 10.58 1.57
CA TYR A 25 -3.98 9.12 1.65
C TYR A 25 -2.63 8.60 1.15
N ILE A 26 -2.11 9.17 0.05
CA ILE A 26 -0.77 8.85 -0.46
C ILE A 26 0.29 9.19 0.58
N GLN A 27 0.24 10.38 1.18
CA GLN A 27 1.23 10.79 2.17
C GLN A 27 1.23 9.84 3.39
N LYS A 28 0.04 9.49 3.91
CA LYS A 28 -0.07 8.49 5.00
C LYS A 28 0.57 7.16 4.64
N ALA A 29 0.37 6.67 3.41
CA ALA A 29 1.00 5.42 2.97
C ALA A 29 2.53 5.53 2.90
N LEU A 30 3.04 6.64 2.36
CA LEU A 30 4.48 6.90 2.25
C LEU A 30 5.14 6.96 3.64
N ASP A 31 4.52 7.68 4.57
CA ASP A 31 5.03 7.83 5.94
C ASP A 31 5.08 6.48 6.67
N LEU A 32 4.04 5.64 6.52
CA LEU A 32 4.00 4.31 7.11
C LEU A 32 4.98 3.33 6.46
N ALA A 33 5.14 3.40 5.13
CA ALA A 33 6.00 2.47 4.40
C ALA A 33 7.48 2.65 4.75
N GLY A 34 7.92 3.90 4.94
CA GLY A 34 9.34 4.23 5.04
C GLY A 34 10.11 3.87 3.76
N GLU A 35 11.43 3.69 3.88
CA GLU A 35 12.32 3.46 2.74
C GLU A 35 12.82 2.01 2.69
N GLY A 36 12.62 1.35 1.56
CA GLY A 36 13.19 0.05 1.23
C GLY A 36 12.58 -1.16 1.94
N ASN A 37 11.47 -1.00 2.67
CA ASN A 37 10.74 -2.08 3.34
C ASN A 37 9.92 -2.94 2.37
N ASP A 38 9.48 -4.11 2.87
CA ASP A 38 8.50 -4.96 2.19
C ASP A 38 7.11 -4.56 2.67
N ILE A 39 6.24 -4.20 1.73
CA ILE A 39 4.92 -3.63 2.04
C ILE A 39 3.82 -4.61 1.67
N VAL A 40 2.81 -4.70 2.53
CA VAL A 40 1.55 -5.38 2.26
C VAL A 40 0.41 -4.36 2.36
N LEU A 41 -0.33 -4.16 1.27
CA LEU A 41 -1.57 -3.38 1.25
C LEU A 41 -2.77 -4.30 1.48
N THR A 42 -3.68 -3.90 2.36
CA THR A 42 -4.92 -4.63 2.65
C THR A 42 -6.04 -3.70 3.16
N GLY A 43 -7.19 -4.27 3.51
CA GLY A 43 -8.38 -3.56 4.00
C GLY A 43 -9.39 -3.21 2.91
N LYS A 44 -10.61 -2.86 3.30
CA LYS A 44 -11.65 -2.44 2.35
C LYS A 44 -11.36 -1.02 1.88
N ALA A 45 -11.05 -0.86 0.60
CA ALA A 45 -10.85 0.43 -0.03
C ALA A 45 -11.19 0.35 -1.52
N PRO A 46 -11.57 1.47 -2.16
CA PRO A 46 -11.86 1.48 -3.58
C PRO A 46 -10.59 1.19 -4.40
N VAL A 47 -10.78 0.55 -5.56
CA VAL A 47 -9.68 0.11 -6.44
C VAL A 47 -8.76 1.28 -6.83
N TRP A 48 -9.31 2.46 -7.09
CA TRP A 48 -8.52 3.64 -7.44
C TRP A 48 -7.53 4.05 -6.34
N LEU A 49 -7.88 3.85 -5.06
CA LEU A 49 -6.99 4.17 -3.94
C LEU A 49 -5.83 3.19 -3.87
N TYR A 50 -6.11 1.90 -4.06
CA TYR A 50 -5.08 0.87 -4.17
C TYR A 50 -4.09 1.18 -5.31
N LEU A 51 -4.60 1.52 -6.50
CA LEU A 51 -3.75 1.84 -7.65
C LEU A 51 -2.85 3.04 -7.40
N ALA A 52 -3.41 4.14 -6.86
CA ALA A 52 -2.67 5.35 -6.60
C ALA A 52 -1.60 5.16 -5.51
N VAL A 53 -1.95 4.48 -4.41
CA VAL A 53 -1.00 4.18 -3.33
C VAL A 53 0.09 3.22 -3.81
N ALA A 54 -0.28 2.15 -4.54
CA ALA A 54 0.70 1.21 -5.08
C ALA A 54 1.71 1.89 -6.02
N HIS A 55 1.24 2.80 -6.88
CA HIS A 55 2.11 3.59 -7.75
C HIS A 55 3.08 4.47 -6.96
N ALA A 56 2.58 5.21 -5.96
CA ALA A 56 3.41 6.07 -5.11
C ALA A 56 4.47 5.27 -4.33
N LEU A 57 4.14 4.05 -3.90
CA LEU A 57 5.03 3.16 -3.17
C LEU A 57 6.09 2.48 -4.05
N HIS A 58 5.94 2.47 -5.38
CA HIS A 58 6.86 1.77 -6.29
C HIS A 58 8.31 2.24 -6.16
N GLY A 59 8.53 3.54 -5.96
CA GLY A 59 9.86 4.12 -5.74
C GLY A 59 10.35 4.08 -4.29
N LYS A 60 9.59 3.50 -3.37
CA LYS A 60 9.85 3.52 -1.92
C LYS A 60 10.00 2.13 -1.33
N ALA A 61 9.12 1.21 -1.71
CA ALA A 61 9.16 -0.17 -1.24
C ALA A 61 10.14 -1.02 -2.06
N LYS A 62 10.80 -1.99 -1.41
CA LYS A 62 11.55 -3.03 -2.13
C LYS A 62 10.58 -3.98 -2.83
N LYS A 63 9.54 -4.40 -2.10
CA LYS A 63 8.48 -5.29 -2.59
C LYS A 63 7.14 -4.77 -2.12
N LEU A 64 6.12 -4.90 -2.97
CA LEU A 64 4.75 -4.62 -2.59
C LEU A 64 3.86 -5.82 -2.93
N SER A 65 3.03 -6.22 -1.97
CA SER A 65 1.99 -7.24 -2.16
C SER A 65 0.62 -6.70 -1.77
N TYR A 66 -0.42 -7.17 -2.45
CA TYR A 66 -1.81 -7.02 -2.04
C TYR A 66 -2.26 -8.25 -1.27
N ARG A 67 -2.88 -8.07 -0.11
CA ARG A 67 -3.45 -9.16 0.69
C ARG A 67 -4.97 -9.11 0.70
N SER A 68 -5.60 -10.17 0.22
CA SER A 68 -7.05 -10.39 0.32
C SER A 68 -7.36 -11.67 1.09
N PRO A 69 -8.54 -11.77 1.74
CA PRO A 69 -8.94 -12.99 2.43
C PRO A 69 -9.20 -14.17 1.48
N VAL A 70 -9.35 -13.94 0.18
CA VAL A 70 -9.65 -14.98 -0.81
C VAL A 70 -8.37 -15.52 -1.45
N THR A 71 -7.46 -14.63 -1.83
CA THR A 71 -6.25 -14.97 -2.61
C THR A 71 -5.00 -15.10 -1.75
N GLY A 72 -5.04 -14.63 -0.50
CA GLY A 72 -3.81 -14.40 0.27
C GLY A 72 -2.98 -13.27 -0.36
N ASP A 73 -1.66 -13.41 -0.30
CA ASP A 73 -0.71 -12.42 -0.84
C ASP A 73 -0.52 -12.58 -2.34
N VAL A 74 -0.78 -11.50 -3.06
CA VAL A 74 -0.49 -11.36 -4.49
C VAL A 74 0.57 -10.29 -4.64
N VAL A 75 1.75 -10.66 -5.15
CA VAL A 75 2.84 -9.72 -5.40
C VAL A 75 2.44 -8.76 -6.52
N ILE A 76 2.57 -7.46 -6.27
CA ILE A 76 2.37 -6.40 -7.28
C ILE A 76 3.69 -6.11 -7.98
N PHE A 77 4.76 -5.93 -7.20
CA PHE A 77 6.13 -5.81 -7.71
C PHE A 77 7.14 -6.31 -6.68
N ASP A 78 8.32 -6.71 -7.17
CA ASP A 78 9.44 -7.13 -6.35
C ASP A 78 10.76 -6.66 -7.00
N HIS A 79 11.49 -5.79 -6.32
CA HIS A 79 12.79 -5.29 -6.75
C HIS A 79 13.95 -6.08 -6.11
N ASN A 80 13.69 -7.25 -5.52
CA ASN A 80 14.75 -8.16 -5.13
C ASN A 80 15.31 -8.89 -6.37
N PRO A 81 16.59 -8.72 -6.72
CA PRO A 81 17.19 -9.35 -7.90
C PRO A 81 17.65 -10.80 -7.67
N TYR A 82 17.44 -11.37 -6.48
CA TYR A 82 17.88 -12.71 -6.07
C TYR A 82 16.71 -13.61 -5.67
#